data_AF-A0A139NNR1-F1
#
_entry.id   AF-A0A139NNR1-F1
#
_cell.length_a   1.000
_cell.length_b   1.000
_cell.length_c   1.000
_cell.angle_alpha   90.00
_cell.angle_beta   90.00
_cell.angle_gamma   90.00
#
_symmetry.space_group_name_H-M   'P 1'
#
loop_
_entity.id
_entity.type
_entity.pdbx_description
1 polymer ?
#
loop_
_entity_poly.entity_id
_entity_poly.type
_entity_poly.pdbx_seq_one_letter_code
_entity_poly.pdbx_strand_id
1 'polypeptide(L)' 'MVIKYEKKIFIGQSGEEAVYYNTRTKEALVADKSALLNTEGARRTNRAIIPLILLLHYLVEVLDLRFFHSLLRLD' A
#
# COMPACT_ATOMS: atom_id res chain seq x y z
N MET A 1 16.92 -23.60 18.92
CA MET A 1 15.80 -22.63 18.99
C MET A 1 14.71 -23.11 18.02
N VAL A 2 13.51 -23.44 18.50
CA VAL A 2 12.40 -23.88 17.64
C VAL A 2 11.38 -22.74 17.55
N ILE A 3 11.17 -22.20 16.35
CA ILE A 3 10.16 -21.16 16.12
C ILE A 3 8.82 -21.84 15.92
N LYS A 4 7.87 -21.65 16.85
CA LYS A 4 6.48 -22.09 16.69
C LYS A 4 5.68 -20.99 16.00
N TYR A 5 5.00 -21.36 14.91
CA TYR A 5 4.05 -20.48 14.24
C TYR A 5 2.72 -20.44 14.99
N GLU A 6 2.21 -19.23 15.24
CA GLU A 6 0.90 -18.99 15.85
C GLU A 6 0.09 -18.08 14.94
N LYS A 7 -1.13 -18.52 14.60
CA LYS A 7 -2.05 -17.72 13.79
C LYS A 7 -2.79 -16.72 14.67
N LYS A 8 -2.52 -15.44 14.45
CA LYS A 8 -3.22 -14.31 15.05
C LYS A 8 -3.97 -13.55 13.96
N ILE A 9 -5.25 -13.27 14.17
CA ILE A 9 -6.11 -12.56 13.21
C ILE A 9 -6.30 -11.14 13.72
N PHE A 10 -5.95 -10.15 12.91
CA PHE A 10 -6.26 -8.75 13.24
C PHE A 10 -7.79 -8.54 13.26
N ILE A 11 -8.31 -7.94 14.34
CA ILE A 11 -9.75 -7.68 14.50
C ILE A 11 -10.05 -6.19 14.31
N GLY A 12 -9.20 -5.31 14.84
CA GLY A 12 -9.42 -3.87 14.81
C GLY A 12 -8.33 -3.09 15.53
N GLN A 13 -8.39 -1.76 15.44
CA GLN A 13 -7.44 -0.85 16.08
C GLN A 13 -8.13 0.43 16.52
N SER A 14 -7.61 1.08 17.56
CA SER A 14 -8.01 2.41 18.00
C SER A 14 -6.81 3.12 18.62
N GLY A 15 -6.54 4.37 18.19
CA GLY A 15 -5.33 5.09 18.61
C GLY A 15 -4.05 4.32 18.27
N GLU A 16 -3.23 4.10 19.31
CA GLU A 16 -1.93 3.38 19.26
C GLU A 16 -2.07 1.88 19.55
N GLU A 17 -3.28 1.36 19.73
CA GLU A 17 -3.51 -0.05 20.07
C GLU A 17 -4.19 -0.81 18.92
N ALA A 18 -3.81 -2.07 18.77
CA ALA A 18 -4.39 -3.03 17.86
C ALA A 18 -4.84 -4.30 18.62
N VAL A 19 -6.00 -4.82 18.24
CA VAL A 19 -6.60 -6.02 18.82
C VAL A 19 -6.46 -7.18 17.86
N TYR A 20 -5.94 -8.29 18.35
CA TYR A 20 -5.74 -9.53 17.62
C TYR A 20 -6.48 -10.69 18.29
N TYR A 21 -7.07 -11.57 17.48
CA TYR A 21 -7.63 -12.83 17.95
C TYR A 21 -6.59 -13.94 17.81
N ASN A 22 -6.26 -14.59 18.92
CA ASN A 22 -5.44 -15.79 18.91
C ASN A 22 -6.33 -17.00 18.58
N THR A 23 -6.12 -17.63 17.41
CA THR A 23 -6.99 -18.75 17.02
C THR A 23 -6.73 -20.02 17.85
N ARG A 24 -5.59 -20.09 18.54
CA ARG A 24 -5.20 -21.24 19.36
C ARG A 24 -5.77 -21.14 20.77
N THR A 25 -5.58 -20.00 21.44
CA THR A 25 -6.11 -19.78 22.80
C THR A 25 -7.55 -19.28 22.82
N LYS A 26 -8.05 -18.77 21.69
CA LYS A 26 -9.38 -18.16 21.52
C LYS A 26 -9.55 -16.84 22.31
N GLU A 27 -8.45 -16.14 22.54
CA GLU A 27 -8.42 -14.88 23.30
C GLU A 27 -8.21 -13.67 22.39
N ALA A 28 -8.74 -12.53 22.83
CA ALA A 28 -8.40 -11.23 22.26
C ALA A 28 -7.16 -10.67 22.97
N LEU A 29 -6.14 -10.33 22.19
CA LEU A 29 -4.87 -9.79 22.64
C LEU A 29 -4.77 -8.33 22.17
N VAL A 30 -4.53 -7.43 23.10
CA VAL A 30 -4.18 -6.03 22.79
C VAL A 30 -2.67 -5.94 22.65
N ALA A 31 -2.21 -5.26 21.61
CA ALA A 31 -0.80 -4.96 21.40
C ALA A 31 -0.66 -3.58 20.77
N ASP A 32 0.52 -2.99 20.92
CA ASP A 32 0.85 -1.74 20.24
C ASP A 32 0.69 -1.90 18.73
N LYS A 33 0.23 -0.83 18.10
CA LYS A 33 0.02 -0.77 16.66
C LYS A 33 1.34 -1.01 15.95
N SER A 34 1.38 -2.05 15.12
CA SER A 34 2.58 -2.33 14.35
C SER A 34 2.75 -1.32 13.22
N ALA A 35 4.00 -1.02 12.88
CA ALA A 35 4.33 -0.20 11.70
C ALA A 35 3.74 -0.80 10.40
N LEU A 36 3.56 -2.12 10.37
CA LEU A 36 3.00 -2.88 9.25
C LEU A 36 1.49 -2.69 9.09
N LEU A 37 0.77 -2.32 10.15
CA LEU A 37 -0.67 -2.03 10.15
C LEU A 37 -0.97 -0.52 10.19
N ASN A 38 -0.01 0.32 9.75
CA ASN A 38 -0.23 1.75 9.65
C ASN A 38 -1.14 2.10 8.46
N THR A 39 -2.45 1.93 8.64
CA THR A 39 -3.47 2.21 7.64
C THR A 39 -3.55 3.69 7.27
N GLU A 40 -3.29 4.61 8.21
CA GLU A 40 -3.33 6.05 7.96
C GLU A 40 -2.11 6.50 7.14
N GLY A 41 -0.93 5.98 7.47
CA GLY A 41 0.28 6.16 6.67
C GLY A 41 0.13 5.58 5.26
N ALA A 42 -0.42 4.37 5.15
CA ALA A 42 -0.73 3.76 3.86
C ALA A 42 -1.74 4.59 3.07
N ARG A 43 -2.80 5.11 3.70
CA ARG A 43 -3.78 5.99 3.05
C ARG A 43 -3.15 7.29 2.55
N ARG A 44 -2.28 7.90 3.35
CA ARG A 44 -1.57 9.14 2.99
C ARG A 44 -0.66 8.93 1.78
N THR A 45 0.13 7.85 1.76
CA THR A 45 0.98 7.50 0.62
C THR A 45 0.16 7.10 -0.61
N ASN A 46 -0.89 6.30 -0.42
CA ASN A 46 -1.73 5.82 -1.52
C ASN A 46 -2.54 6.94 -2.19
N ARG A 47 -2.79 8.06 -1.50
CA ARG A 47 -3.43 9.25 -2.09
C ARG A 47 -2.66 9.76 -3.31
N ALA A 48 -1.34 9.60 -3.33
CA ALA A 48 -0.50 10.03 -4.45
C ALA A 48 -0.49 9.04 -5.64
N ILE A 49 -0.98 7.81 -5.47
CA ILE A 49 -0.90 6.79 -6.53
C ILE A 49 -1.72 7.19 -7.76
N ILE A 50 -2.97 7.63 -7.58
CA ILE A 50 -3.83 8.07 -8.69
C ILE A 50 -3.19 9.23 -9.49
N PRO A 51 -2.78 10.36 -8.87
CA PRO A 51 -2.15 11.44 -9.63
C PRO A 51 -0.82 11.02 -10.27
N LEU A 52 -0.04 10.13 -9.65
CA LEU A 52 1.19 9.61 -10.26
C LEU A 52 0.90 8.74 -11.49
N ILE A 53 -0.14 7.90 -11.46
CA ILE A 53 -0.57 7.11 -12.62
C ILE A 53 -1.01 8.03 -13.76
N LEU A 54 -1.81 9.07 -13.45
CA LEU A 54 -2.25 10.04 -14.47
C LEU A 54 -1.07 10.80 -15.07
N LEU A 55 -0.10 11.23 -14.25
CA LEU A 55 1.11 11.89 -14.73
C LEU A 55 1.93 10.95 -15.62
N LEU A 56 2.14 9.71 -15.20
CA LEU A 56 2.87 8.72 -15.98
C LEU A 56 2.18 8.45 -17.32
N HIS A 57 0.86 8.28 -17.33
CA HIS A 57 0.08 8.06 -18.53
C HIS A 57 0.21 9.22 -19.52
N TYR A 58 0.05 10.46 -19.03
CA TYR A 58 0.24 11.67 -19.83
C TYR A 58 1.65 11.76 -20.42
N LEU A 59 2.69 11.46 -19.63
CA LEU A 59 4.07 11.48 -20.12
C LEU A 59 4.30 10.46 -21.23
N VAL A 60 3.73 9.25 -21.12
CA VAL A 60 3.84 8.22 -22.17
C VAL A 60 3.17 8.69 -23.45
N GLU A 61 1.93 9.20 -23.39
CA GLU A 61 1.23 9.71 -24.58
C GLU A 61 1.98 10.87 -25.25
N VAL A 62 2.50 11.79 -24.44
CA VAL A 62 3.21 12.96 -24.92
C VAL A 62 4.55 12.60 -25.54
N LEU A 63 5.26 11.59 -25.03
CA LEU A 63 6.50 11.09 -25.62
C LEU A 63 6.22 10.34 -26.92
N ASP A 64 5.17 9.54 -26.97
CA ASP A 64 4.76 8.79 -28.17
C ASP A 64 4.31 9.74 -29.30
N LEU A 65 3.50 10.74 -28.97
CA LEU A 65 3.04 11.73 -29.94
C LEU A 65 4.19 12.61 -30.48
N ARG A 66 5.15 12.98 -29.61
CA ARG A 66 6.34 13.75 -30.03
C ARG A 66 7.26 12.91 -30.91
N PHE A 67 7.42 11.63 -30.61
CA PHE A 67 8.20 10.71 -31.43
C PHE A 67 7.57 10.55 -32.82
N PHE A 68 6.25 10.31 -32.89
CA PHE A 68 5.51 10.19 -34.15
C PHE A 68 5.54 11.49 -34.98
N HIS A 69 5.35 12.65 -34.33
CA HIS A 69 5.45 13.95 -35.02
C HIS A 69 6.86 14.24 -35.53
N SER A 70 7.91 13.82 -34.81
CA SER A 70 9.29 13.94 -35.27
C SER A 70 9.58 13.03 -36.48
N LEU A 71 8.92 11.88 -36.57
CA LEU A 71 9.04 10.97 -37.71
C LEU A 71 8.38 11.53 -38.97
N LEU A 72 7.23 12.19 -38.80
CA LEU A 72 6.50 12.88 -39.89
C LEU A 72 7.14 14.19 -40.35
N ARG A 73 8.14 14.70 -39.63
CA ARG A 73 8.92 15.91 -39.99
C ARG A 73 10.25 15.60 -40.69
N LEU A 74 10.60 14.33 -40.82
CA LEU A 74 11.75 13.89 -41.60
C LEU A 74 11.30 13.73 -43.05
N ASP A 75 11.27 14.86 -43.78
CA ASP A 75 11.35 14.90 -45.24
C ASP A 75 12.83 14.89 -45.67
#